data_AF-A0AAV3Y7Y5-F1
#
_entry.id   AF-A0AAV3Y7Y5-F1
#
_cell.length_a   1.000
_cell.length_b   1.000
_cell.length_c   1.000
_cell.angle_alpha   90.00
_cell.angle_beta   90.00
_cell.angle_gamma   90.00
#
_symmetry.space_group_name_H-M   'P 1'
#
loop_
_entity.id
_entity.type
_entity.pdbx_description
1 polymer ?
#
loop_
_entity_poly.entity_id
_entity_poly.type
_entity_poly.pdbx_seq_one_letter_code
_entity_poly.pdbx_strand_id
1 'polypeptide(L)'
;MAPKLTDKHIKLPPFAALHVKLATKVMSHSVASGISTMFALGALSSEAKDTALFIDRFDKLFNSMNSYSLKSSKPLYHALTLKSTHQNVLLDSVS
;
A
#
# COMPACT_ATOMS: atom_id res chain seq x y z
N MET A 1 3.87 3.13 13.09
CA MET A 1 5.02 3.90 12.54
C MET A 1 5.78 3.01 11.55
N ALA A 2 6.53 3.60 10.60
CA ALA A 2 7.15 2.89 9.47
C ALA A 2 8.69 2.74 9.63
N PRO A 3 9.19 1.84 10.50
CA PRO A 3 10.62 1.70 10.80
C PRO A 3 11.44 1.13 9.63
N LYS A 4 10.77 0.61 8.60
CA LYS A 4 11.40 0.01 7.41
C LYS A 4 11.70 1.03 6.31
N LEU A 5 11.19 2.26 6.45
CA LEU A 5 11.46 3.35 5.52
C LEU A 5 12.80 3.99 5.90
N THR A 6 13.75 3.95 4.98
CA THR A 6 15.07 4.59 5.11
C THR A 6 15.33 5.44 3.88
N ASP A 7 16.26 6.40 3.95
CA ASP A 7 16.55 7.34 2.85
C ASP A 7 16.79 6.68 1.49
N LYS A 8 17.32 5.46 1.48
CA LYS A 8 17.53 4.66 0.26
C LYS A 8 16.25 4.31 -0.51
N HIS A 9 15.09 4.44 0.13
CA HIS A 9 13.78 4.22 -0.47
C HIS A 9 13.20 5.48 -1.13
N ILE A 10 13.71 6.67 -0.77
CA ILE A 10 13.34 7.96 -1.37
C ILE A 10 14.41 8.37 -2.39
N LYS A 11 15.69 8.30 -2.00
CA LYS A 11 16.86 8.50 -2.85
C LYS A 11 17.35 7.15 -3.33
N LEU A 12 16.86 6.74 -4.50
CA LEU A 12 17.22 5.46 -5.10
C LEU A 12 18.71 5.44 -5.49
N PRO A 13 19.51 4.47 -5.02
CA PRO A 13 20.85 4.27 -5.54
C PRO A 13 20.82 3.73 -6.98
N PRO A 14 21.94 3.80 -7.72
CA PRO A 14 22.04 3.20 -9.05
C PRO A 14 21.58 1.74 -9.04
N PHE A 15 20.83 1.32 -10.07
CA PHE A 15 20.25 -0.03 -10.22
C PHE A 15 19.12 -0.42 -9.24
N ALA A 16 18.83 0.38 -8.21
CA ALA A 16 17.74 0.09 -7.28
C ALA A 16 16.34 0.43 -7.82
N ALA A 17 16.26 1.19 -8.92
CA ALA A 17 15.00 1.51 -9.60
C ALA A 17 14.24 0.25 -10.08
N LEU A 18 14.95 -0.85 -10.34
CA LEU A 18 14.37 -2.12 -10.77
C LEU A 18 13.93 -3.00 -9.59
N HIS A 19 14.28 -2.64 -8.35
CA HIS A 19 13.90 -3.41 -7.17
C HIS A 19 12.47 -3.09 -6.74
N VAL A 20 11.51 -3.85 -7.27
CA VAL A 20 10.09 -3.80 -6.87
C VAL A 20 9.90 -3.94 -5.35
N LYS A 21 10.78 -4.69 -4.69
CA LYS A 21 10.82 -4.83 -3.22
C LYS A 21 11.04 -3.50 -2.49
N LEU A 22 11.75 -2.55 -3.10
CA LEU A 22 12.01 -1.24 -2.52
C LEU A 22 10.76 -0.34 -2.65
N ALA A 23 10.15 -0.33 -3.84
CA ALA A 23 8.93 0.43 -4.12
C ALA A 23 7.75 -0.04 -3.24
N THR A 24 7.55 -1.35 -3.13
CA THR A 24 6.48 -1.94 -2.29
C THR A 24 6.63 -1.62 -0.80
N LYS A 25 7.84 -1.40 -0.29
CA LYS A 25 8.05 -0.95 1.08
C LYS A 25 7.60 0.49 1.31
N VAL A 26 7.86 1.38 0.33
CA VAL A 26 7.39 2.76 0.36
C VAL A 26 5.87 2.80 0.31
N MET A 27 5.28 1.99 -0.57
CA MET A 27 3.84 1.92 -0.77
C MET A 27 3.17 0.87 0.12
N SER A 28 3.54 0.82 1.41
CA SER A 28 2.98 -0.16 2.34
C SER A 28 1.96 0.45 3.31
N HIS A 29 1.05 -0.38 3.82
CA HIS A 29 0.06 0.03 4.84
C HIS A 29 0.70 0.72 6.06
N SER A 30 1.89 0.28 6.48
CA SER A 30 2.60 0.89 7.61
C SER A 30 3.02 2.34 7.36
N VAL A 31 3.29 2.69 6.10
CA VAL A 31 3.65 4.04 5.66
C VAL A 31 2.39 4.90 5.56
N ALA A 32 1.32 4.39 4.97
CA ALA A 32 0.02 5.07 4.94
C ALA A 32 -0.44 5.45 6.37
N SER A 33 -0.42 4.49 7.30
CA SER A 33 -0.75 4.74 8.71
C SER A 33 0.18 5.78 9.35
N GLY A 34 1.48 5.74 9.05
CA GLY A 34 2.43 6.75 9.54
C GLY A 34 2.12 8.16 9.03
N ILE A 35 1.79 8.30 7.75
CA ILE A 35 1.39 9.57 7.14
C ILE A 35 0.09 10.07 7.77
N SER A 36 -0.91 9.21 7.95
CA SER A 36 -2.18 9.57 8.62
C SER A 36 -1.97 10.01 10.07
N THR A 37 -1.06 9.36 10.82
CA THR A 37 -0.72 9.78 12.18
C THR A 37 -0.05 11.16 12.19
N MET A 38 0.90 11.40 11.30
CA MET A 38 1.58 12.71 11.21
C MET A 38 0.63 13.83 10.76
N PHE A 39 -0.32 13.53 9.88
CA PHE A 39 -1.42 14.44 9.55
C PHE A 39 -2.29 14.74 10.77
N ALA A 40 -2.71 13.72 11.53
CA ALA A 40 -3.51 13.89 12.74
C ALA A 40 -2.79 14.71 13.84
N LEU A 41 -1.45 14.65 13.87
CA LEU A 41 -0.61 15.45 14.75
C LEU A 41 -0.37 16.89 14.22
N GLY A 42 -0.93 17.25 13.07
CA GLY A 42 -0.76 18.57 12.44
C GLY A 42 0.62 18.82 11.84
N ALA A 43 1.45 17.78 11.72
CA ALA A 43 2.82 17.88 11.18
C ALA A 43 2.87 17.82 9.65
N LEU A 44 1.78 17.39 9.00
CA LEU A 44 1.65 17.30 7.54
C LEU A 44 0.40 18.02 7.03
N SER A 45 0.49 18.51 5.80
CA SER A 45 -0.58 19.22 5.12
C SER A 45 -1.71 18.29 4.63
N SER A 46 -2.81 18.87 4.14
CA SER A 46 -3.97 18.13 3.64
C SER A 46 -3.63 17.11 2.54
N GLU A 47 -2.64 17.41 1.71
CA GLU A 47 -2.22 16.53 0.60
C GLU A 47 -1.62 15.21 1.10
N ALA A 48 -1.14 15.18 2.35
CA ALA A 48 -0.66 13.97 2.99
C ALA A 48 -1.79 12.95 3.24
N LYS A 49 -3.03 13.43 3.45
CA LYS A 49 -4.19 12.56 3.64
C LYS A 49 -4.51 11.79 2.35
N ASP A 50 -4.49 12.49 1.22
CA ASP A 50 -4.73 11.88 -0.10
C ASP A 50 -3.60 10.91 -0.47
N THR A 51 -2.36 11.28 -0.12
CA THR A 51 -1.18 10.41 -0.29
C THR A 51 -1.30 9.12 0.54
N ALA A 52 -1.75 9.22 1.80
CA ALA A 52 -1.95 8.05 2.66
C ALA A 52 -3.03 7.12 2.10
N LEU A 53 -4.13 7.68 1.61
CA LEU A 53 -5.22 6.91 0.99
C LEU A 53 -4.75 6.18 -0.27
N PHE A 54 -4.00 6.86 -1.14
CA PHE A 54 -3.44 6.26 -2.34
C PHE A 54 -2.51 5.09 -2.01
N ILE A 55 -1.60 5.28 -1.05
CA ILE A 55 -0.67 4.23 -0.62
C ILE A 55 -1.42 3.01 -0.06
N ASP A 56 -2.46 3.22 0.76
CA ASP A 56 -3.25 2.13 1.31
C ASP A 56 -4.03 1.34 0.24
N ARG A 57 -4.60 2.03 -0.75
CA ARG A 57 -5.25 1.38 -1.91
C ARG A 57 -4.26 0.58 -2.74
N PHE A 58 -3.08 1.13 -2.98
CA PHE A 58 -2.03 0.44 -3.73
C PHE A 58 -1.50 -0.80 -2.99
N ASP A 59 -1.27 -0.72 -1.68
CA ASP A 59 -0.84 -1.86 -0.87
C ASP A 59 -1.86 -3.01 -0.96
N LYS A 60 -3.15 -2.70 -0.86
CA LYS A 60 -4.23 -3.68 -1.02
C LYS A 60 -4.27 -4.29 -2.43
N LEU A 61 -4.12 -3.48 -3.47
CA LEU A 61 -4.06 -3.95 -4.86
C LEU A 61 -2.86 -4.85 -5.12
N PHE A 62 -1.67 -4.43 -4.66
CA PHE A 62 -0.45 -5.21 -4.81
C PHE A 62 -0.56 -6.54 -4.05
N ASN A 63 -1.09 -6.51 -2.82
CA ASN A 63 -1.28 -7.71 -2.02
C ASN A 63 -2.35 -8.65 -2.60
N SER A 64 -3.43 -8.13 -3.20
CA SER A 64 -4.44 -8.99 -3.83
C SER A 64 -3.88 -9.72 -5.05
N MET A 65 -3.10 -9.02 -5.89
CA MET A 65 -2.45 -9.60 -7.07
C MET A 65 -1.29 -10.55 -6.71
N ASN A 66 -0.56 -10.25 -5.63
CA ASN A 66 0.60 -11.04 -5.20
C ASN A 66 0.27 -12.05 -4.08
N SER A 67 -1.01 -12.31 -3.83
CA SER A 67 -1.44 -13.30 -2.85
C SER A 67 -1.35 -14.71 -3.44
N TYR A 68 -0.48 -15.54 -2.86
CA TYR A 68 -0.35 -16.96 -3.22
C TYR A 68 -1.28 -17.87 -2.39
N SER A 69 -1.87 -17.36 -1.31
CA SER A 69 -2.67 -18.17 -0.37
C SER A 69 -4.18 -18.09 -0.66
N LEU A 70 -4.83 -19.25 -0.78
CA LEU A 70 -6.29 -19.40 -0.93
C LEU A 70 -7.08 -19.16 0.37
N LYS A 71 -6.40 -19.10 1.53
CA LYS A 71 -7.01 -18.80 2.85
C LYS A 71 -6.06 -17.95 3.69
N SER A 72 -6.56 -16.87 4.25
CA SER A 72 -5.89 -16.00 5.23
C SER A 72 -6.99 -15.30 6.07
N SER A 73 -6.64 -14.82 7.25
CA SER A 73 -7.60 -14.14 8.13
C SER A 73 -8.09 -12.78 7.60
N LYS A 74 -7.50 -12.26 6.51
CA LYS A 74 -7.85 -10.98 5.89
C LYS A 74 -8.45 -11.21 4.48
N PRO A 75 -9.73 -10.91 4.25
CA PRO A 75 -10.44 -11.23 3.00
C PRO A 75 -9.79 -10.67 1.73
N LEU A 76 -9.04 -9.57 1.84
CA LEU A 76 -8.38 -8.89 0.71
C LEU A 76 -7.01 -9.49 0.33
N TYR A 77 -6.57 -10.54 1.02
CA TYR A 77 -5.24 -11.14 0.89
C TYR A 77 -5.31 -12.56 0.30
N HIS A 78 -6.32 -12.87 -0.52
CA HIS A 78 -6.46 -14.17 -1.20
C HIS A 78 -6.47 -13.98 -2.71
N ALA A 79 -6.07 -15.04 -3.40
CA ALA A 79 -6.03 -15.04 -4.86
C ALA A 79 -7.42 -14.77 -5.44
N LEU A 80 -7.46 -13.94 -6.48
CA LEU A 80 -8.68 -13.60 -7.22
C LEU A 80 -9.39 -14.87 -7.67
N THR A 81 -10.50 -15.16 -7.00
CA THR A 81 -11.39 -16.28 -7.34
C THR A 81 -12.74 -15.71 -7.77
N LEU A 82 -13.39 -16.34 -8.76
CA LEU A 82 -14.62 -15.87 -9.41
C LEU A 82 -15.80 -15.57 -8.45
N LYS A 83 -15.73 -16.00 -7.19
CA LYS A 83 -16.76 -15.82 -6.14
C LYS A 83 -16.36 -14.84 -5.02
N SER A 84 -15.22 -14.20 -5.12
CA SER A 84 -14.66 -13.40 -4.04
C SER A 84 -15.13 -11.94 -4.08
N THR A 85 -15.14 -11.29 -2.91
CA THR A 85 -15.57 -9.90 -2.68
C THR A 85 -14.67 -8.85 -3.36
N HIS A 86 -13.62 -9.28 -4.07
CA HIS A 86 -12.66 -8.41 -4.76
C HIS A 86 -13.26 -7.66 -5.94
N GLN A 87 -14.27 -8.21 -6.63
CA GLN A 87 -14.95 -7.52 -7.75
C GLN A 87 -15.60 -6.20 -7.31
N ASN A 88 -16.21 -6.17 -6.13
CA ASN A 88 -16.84 -4.95 -5.62
C ASN A 88 -15.80 -3.86 -5.32
N VAL A 89 -14.64 -4.23 -4.78
CA VAL A 89 -13.56 -3.26 -4.49
C VAL A 89 -12.94 -2.72 -5.78
N LEU A 90 -12.80 -3.55 -6.82
CA LEU A 90 -12.28 -3.10 -8.12
C LEU A 90 -13.26 -2.20 -8.86
N LEU A 91 -14.57 -2.49 -8.81
CA LEU A 91 -15.60 -1.64 -9.42
C LEU A 91 -15.74 -0.28 -8.72
N ASP A 92 -15.67 -0.26 -7.39
CA ASP A 92 -15.72 0.96 -6.57
C ASP A 92 -14.45 1.83 -6.69
N SER A 93 -13.38 1.28 -7.29
CA SER A 93 -12.13 2.01 -7.57
C SER A 93 -12.12 2.68 -8.96
N VAL A 94 -13.10 2.39 -9.80
CA VAL A 94 -13.18 2.85 -11.21
C VAL A 94 -14.32 3.86 -11.43
N SER A 95 -15.28 3.97 -10.51
CA SER A 95 -16.23 5.09 -10.41
C SER A 95 -15.67 6.25 -9.60
#